data_AF-A0A1F7T9A8-F1
#
_entry.id   AF-A0A1F7T9A8-F1
#
_cell.length_a   1.000
_cell.length_b   1.000
_cell.length_c   1.000
_cell.angle_alpha   90.00
_cell.angle_beta   90.00
_cell.angle_gamma   90.00
#
_symmetry.space_group_name_H-M   'P 1'
#
loop_
_entity.id
_entity.type
_entity.pdbx_description
1 polymer ?
#
loop_
_entity_poly.entity_id
_entity_poly.type
_entity_poly.pdbx_seq_one_letter_code
_entity_poly.pdbx_strand_id
1 'polypeptide(L)'
;MPGDPSAYAQPAFGDEPEDADALRLAATLVREITAIPEKGMPGTLLRNAHGVAIIPGVIKVGLVVGGRYGKGVLLVRNPAGGWKEPLEITLTGGSLGWQVGVQSTDVILVFKTAKSVEGFASGKVTLGADASVAAGPVGRHAEAATDIQLKSEVYAYSRNRGLFVGISLEGSGLQSGKALKAPNAAKQLQEVIEKAAGR
;
A
#
# COMPACT_ATOMS: atom_id res chain seq x y z
N MET A 1 -45.53 9.02 -19.10
CA MET A 1 -44.17 9.60 -19.03
C MET A 1 -43.55 9.18 -17.71
N PRO A 2 -42.35 8.58 -17.73
CA PRO A 2 -41.66 8.01 -16.57
C PRO A 2 -41.03 9.10 -15.72
N GLY A 3 -41.10 8.96 -14.39
CA GLY A 3 -40.31 9.77 -13.46
C GLY A 3 -38.91 9.20 -13.39
N ASP A 4 -37.92 10.02 -13.73
CA ASP A 4 -36.50 9.68 -13.64
C ASP A 4 -36.12 9.27 -12.20
N PRO A 5 -35.55 8.07 -11.97
CA PRO A 5 -35.03 7.67 -10.66
C PRO A 5 -33.64 8.27 -10.34
N SER A 6 -33.15 9.25 -11.10
CA SER A 6 -31.82 9.86 -10.92
C SER A 6 -31.75 10.89 -9.77
N ALA A 7 -32.79 11.01 -8.93
CA ALA A 7 -32.89 12.05 -7.89
C ALA A 7 -32.40 11.64 -6.49
N TYR A 8 -31.66 10.54 -6.33
CA TYR A 8 -31.00 10.19 -5.06
C TYR A 8 -29.48 10.34 -5.15
N ALA A 9 -29.00 11.53 -5.51
CA ALA A 9 -27.67 11.93 -5.11
C ALA A 9 -27.69 12.17 -3.59
N GLN A 10 -27.28 11.17 -2.82
CA GLN A 10 -27.08 11.34 -1.38
C GLN A 10 -25.95 12.36 -1.15
N PRO A 11 -26.06 13.23 -0.13
CA PRO A 11 -25.10 14.31 0.08
C PRO A 11 -23.73 13.77 0.53
N ALA A 12 -22.66 14.35 -0.03
CA ALA A 12 -21.25 14.01 0.15
C ALA A 12 -20.65 14.32 1.55
N PHE A 13 -21.44 14.20 2.63
CA PHE A 13 -21.02 14.47 4.02
C PHE A 13 -20.62 13.23 4.82
N GLY A 14 -20.76 12.02 4.24
CA GLY A 14 -20.40 10.76 4.91
C GLY A 14 -18.95 10.31 4.73
N ASP A 15 -18.31 10.66 3.61
CA ASP A 15 -17.02 10.07 3.23
C ASP A 15 -15.80 10.71 3.94
N GLU A 16 -15.83 12.00 4.27
CA GLU A 16 -14.68 12.72 4.82
C GLU A 16 -14.14 12.19 6.17
N PRO A 17 -14.97 11.84 7.18
CA PRO A 17 -14.47 11.22 8.41
C PRO A 17 -13.87 9.83 8.14
N GLU A 18 -14.48 9.03 7.26
CA GLU A 18 -13.98 7.71 6.87
C GLU A 18 -12.63 7.80 6.12
N ASP A 19 -12.54 8.73 5.16
CA ASP A 19 -11.34 9.06 4.41
C ASP A 19 -10.22 9.54 5.37
N ALA A 20 -10.56 10.38 6.35
CA ALA A 20 -9.62 10.85 7.36
C ALA A 20 -9.09 9.71 8.25
N ASP A 21 -9.95 8.77 8.64
CA ASP A 21 -9.56 7.63 9.48
C ASP A 21 -8.68 6.64 8.71
N ALA A 22 -8.98 6.37 7.43
CA ALA A 22 -8.11 5.58 6.57
C ALA A 22 -6.70 6.18 6.47
N LEU A 23 -6.61 7.50 6.30
CA LEU A 23 -5.34 8.23 6.24
C LEU A 23 -4.58 8.24 7.58
N ARG A 24 -5.29 8.41 8.71
CA ARG A 24 -4.69 8.37 10.05
C ARG A 24 -4.15 6.98 10.39
N LEU A 25 -4.89 5.93 10.01
CA LEU A 25 -4.47 4.55 10.20
C LEU A 25 -3.22 4.27 9.37
N ALA A 26 -3.21 4.69 8.10
CA ALA A 26 -2.03 4.57 7.25
C ALA A 26 -0.81 5.31 7.83
N ALA A 27 -0.99 6.54 8.33
CA ALA A 27 0.09 7.31 8.94
C ALA A 27 0.64 6.63 10.19
N THR A 28 -0.24 5.98 10.97
CA THR A 28 0.15 5.22 12.17
C THR A 28 0.97 3.99 11.79
N LEU A 29 0.54 3.22 10.79
CA LEU A 29 1.30 2.05 10.31
C LEU A 29 2.69 2.42 9.80
N VAL A 30 2.81 3.51 9.02
CA VAL A 30 4.12 3.98 8.53
C VAL A 30 5.02 4.41 9.69
N ARG A 31 4.50 5.15 10.68
CA ARG A 31 5.26 5.54 11.87
C ARG A 31 5.77 4.32 12.63
N GLU A 32 4.92 3.34 12.84
CA GLU A 32 5.26 2.17 13.63
C GLU A 32 6.27 1.28 12.92
N ILE A 33 6.09 1.01 11.62
CA ILE A 33 7.04 0.15 10.89
C ILE A 33 8.41 0.80 10.73
N THR A 34 8.47 2.13 10.61
CA THR A 34 9.74 2.88 10.47
C THR A 34 10.43 3.09 11.82
N ALA A 35 9.70 3.01 12.92
CA ALA A 35 10.26 3.08 14.28
C ALA A 35 10.95 1.78 14.72
N ILE A 36 10.84 0.67 13.96
CA ILE A 36 11.46 -0.61 14.31
C ILE A 36 12.91 -0.66 13.76
N PRO A 37 13.95 -0.55 14.61
CA PRO A 37 15.32 -0.31 14.14
C PRO A 37 15.94 -1.47 13.33
N GLU A 38 15.55 -2.71 13.62
CA GLU A 38 16.15 -3.91 13.01
C GLU A 38 15.29 -4.58 11.93
N LYS A 39 13.98 -4.30 11.92
CA LYS A 39 12.98 -4.96 11.04
C LYS A 39 12.13 -3.97 10.24
N GLY A 40 12.40 -2.68 10.40
CA GLY A 40 11.64 -1.61 9.78
C GLY A 40 12.00 -1.36 8.33
N MET A 41 11.12 -0.63 7.66
CA MET A 41 11.30 -0.15 6.30
C MET A 41 12.37 0.96 6.28
N PRO A 42 13.43 0.86 5.45
CA PRO A 42 14.48 1.87 5.39
C PRO A 42 13.97 3.19 4.83
N GLY A 43 14.34 4.31 5.45
CA GLY A 43 13.98 5.64 4.98
C GLY A 43 14.46 5.93 3.55
N THR A 44 15.60 5.37 3.16
CA THR A 44 16.15 5.48 1.80
C THR A 44 15.24 4.91 0.72
N LEU A 45 14.43 3.90 1.07
CA LEU A 45 13.46 3.30 0.16
C LEU A 45 12.26 4.22 -0.05
N LEU A 46 11.75 4.82 1.02
CA LEU A 46 10.67 5.82 0.95
C LEU A 46 11.10 7.07 0.17
N ARG A 47 12.34 7.51 0.37
CA ARG A 47 12.90 8.67 -0.33
C ARG A 47 12.91 8.51 -1.85
N ASN A 48 13.16 7.29 -2.33
CA ASN A 48 13.23 6.96 -3.76
C ASN A 48 11.92 6.38 -4.31
N ALA A 49 10.86 6.32 -3.50
CA ALA A 49 9.59 5.75 -3.88
C ALA A 49 8.84 6.66 -4.85
N HIS A 50 8.31 6.09 -5.93
CA HIS A 50 7.37 6.75 -6.83
C HIS A 50 5.92 6.57 -6.39
N GLY A 51 5.65 5.59 -5.54
CA GLY A 51 4.37 5.43 -4.88
C GLY A 51 4.49 4.58 -3.62
N VAL A 52 3.55 4.77 -2.69
CA VAL A 52 3.45 3.98 -1.47
C VAL A 52 1.99 3.61 -1.27
N ALA A 53 1.68 2.31 -1.32
CA ALA A 53 0.38 1.78 -0.94
C ALA A 53 0.44 1.27 0.50
N ILE A 54 -0.48 1.73 1.34
CA ILE A 54 -0.63 1.28 2.73
C ILE A 54 -2.01 0.66 2.87
N ILE A 55 -2.05 -0.63 3.18
CA ILE A 55 -3.27 -1.44 3.21
C ILE A 55 -3.35 -2.10 4.58
N PRO A 56 -4.02 -1.45 5.55
CA PRO A 56 -4.26 -2.00 6.87
C PRO A 56 -5.15 -3.24 6.81
N GLY A 57 -4.86 -4.22 7.67
CA GLY A 57 -5.76 -5.34 7.94
C GLY A 57 -6.17 -6.17 6.73
N VAL A 58 -5.26 -6.42 5.78
CA VAL A 58 -5.51 -7.32 4.65
C VAL A 58 -5.95 -8.67 5.19
N ILE A 59 -7.17 -9.06 4.85
CA ILE A 59 -7.74 -10.34 5.23
C ILE A 59 -7.38 -11.36 4.17
N LYS A 60 -6.74 -12.45 4.60
CA LYS A 60 -6.52 -13.66 3.81
C LYS A 60 -7.39 -14.77 4.39
N VAL A 61 -8.23 -15.37 3.56
CA VAL A 61 -9.06 -16.53 3.93
C VAL A 61 -8.79 -17.65 2.94
N GLY A 62 -8.54 -18.87 3.40
CA GLY A 62 -8.40 -20.00 2.49
C GLY A 62 -8.30 -21.37 3.15
N LEU A 63 -8.67 -22.38 2.37
CA LEU A 63 -8.38 -23.81 2.56
C LEU A 63 -7.99 -24.36 1.19
N VAL A 64 -6.68 -24.54 0.94
CA VAL A 64 -6.09 -24.93 -0.37
C VAL A 64 -6.21 -23.84 -1.45
N VAL A 65 -7.42 -23.31 -1.65
CA VAL A 65 -7.72 -22.10 -2.44
C VAL A 65 -8.26 -21.05 -1.49
N GLY A 66 -7.77 -19.82 -1.63
CA GLY A 66 -8.14 -18.70 -0.77
C GLY A 66 -8.19 -17.37 -1.50
N GLY A 67 -8.86 -16.41 -0.89
CA GLY A 67 -8.92 -15.03 -1.36
C GLY A 67 -8.18 -14.08 -0.41
N ARG A 68 -7.73 -12.96 -0.95
CA ARG A 68 -7.26 -11.80 -0.20
C ARG A 68 -8.11 -10.60 -0.52
N TYR A 69 -8.42 -9.81 0.50
CA TYR A 69 -9.13 -8.56 0.37
C TYR A 69 -8.60 -7.56 1.39
N GLY A 70 -8.36 -6.33 0.97
CA GLY A 70 -8.02 -5.22 1.85
C GLY A 70 -8.28 -3.87 1.19
N LYS A 71 -8.68 -2.89 1.99
CA LYS A 71 -8.78 -1.49 1.57
C LYS A 71 -7.63 -0.69 2.17
N GLY A 72 -7.18 0.30 1.44
CA GLY A 72 -6.03 1.10 1.85
C GLY A 72 -5.96 2.43 1.12
N VAL A 73 -4.80 3.05 1.26
CA VAL A 73 -4.50 4.35 0.65
C VAL A 73 -3.24 4.23 -0.21
N LEU A 74 -3.23 4.92 -1.34
CA LEU A 74 -2.09 5.03 -2.24
C LEU A 74 -1.65 6.48 -2.33
N LEU A 75 -0.38 6.73 -2.04
CA LEU A 75 0.27 8.00 -2.36
C LEU A 75 1.13 7.82 -3.60
N VAL A 76 1.00 8.75 -4.54
CA VAL A 76 1.77 8.77 -5.78
C VAL A 76 2.63 10.01 -5.80
N ARG A 77 3.92 9.84 -6.13
CA ARG A 77 4.85 10.95 -6.23
C ARG A 77 4.67 11.67 -7.56
N ASN A 78 4.68 12.99 -7.50
CA ASN A 78 4.70 13.86 -8.66
C ASN A 78 6.10 13.88 -9.29
N PRO A 79 6.20 14.11 -10.62
CA PRO A 79 7.49 14.36 -11.27
C PRO A 79 8.27 15.53 -10.64
N ALA A 80 7.57 16.50 -10.05
CA ALA A 80 8.15 17.64 -9.35
C ALA A 80 8.67 17.32 -7.92
N GLY A 81 8.54 16.07 -7.45
CA GLY A 81 9.07 15.62 -6.16
C GLY A 81 8.13 15.74 -4.95
N GLY A 82 6.93 16.30 -5.12
CA GLY A 82 5.88 16.30 -4.08
C GLY A 82 4.96 15.07 -4.15
N TRP A 83 4.04 14.93 -3.20
CA TRP A 83 2.99 13.88 -3.23
C TRP A 83 1.70 14.42 -3.83
N LYS A 84 0.99 13.58 -4.60
CA LYS A 84 -0.39 13.82 -5.02
C LYS A 84 -1.36 13.64 -3.86
N GLU A 85 -2.61 14.03 -4.09
CA GLU A 85 -3.73 13.64 -3.25
C GLU A 85 -3.76 12.11 -3.11
N PRO A 86 -3.90 11.59 -1.88
CA PRO A 86 -4.03 10.16 -1.66
C PRO A 86 -5.26 9.59 -2.36
N LEU A 87 -5.11 8.41 -2.94
CA LEU A 87 -6.20 7.67 -3.57
C LEU A 87 -6.62 6.51 -2.67
N GLU A 88 -7.92 6.22 -2.64
CA GLU A 88 -8.41 4.94 -2.12
C GLU A 88 -7.88 3.81 -3.02
N ILE A 89 -7.48 2.70 -2.41
CA ILE A 89 -7.15 1.48 -3.14
C ILE A 89 -7.83 0.27 -2.53
N THR A 90 -8.14 -0.69 -3.38
CA THR A 90 -8.55 -2.03 -2.96
C THR A 90 -7.53 -3.04 -3.49
N LEU A 91 -7.04 -3.90 -2.60
CA LEU A 91 -6.23 -5.07 -2.92
C LEU A 91 -7.14 -6.28 -2.97
N THR A 92 -7.16 -6.96 -4.11
CA THR A 92 -7.85 -8.24 -4.27
C THR A 92 -6.88 -9.25 -4.84
N GLY A 93 -7.02 -10.53 -4.50
CA GLY A 93 -6.20 -11.54 -5.14
C GLY A 93 -6.56 -12.97 -4.76
N GLY A 94 -6.25 -13.86 -5.69
CA GLY A 94 -6.29 -15.29 -5.43
C GLY A 94 -5.06 -15.74 -4.66
N SER A 95 -5.21 -16.79 -3.87
CA SER A 95 -4.09 -17.48 -3.24
C SER A 95 -4.27 -18.98 -3.43
N LEU A 96 -3.23 -19.66 -3.90
CA LEU A 96 -3.07 -21.09 -3.69
C LEU A 96 -2.12 -21.28 -2.51
N GLY A 97 -2.56 -22.01 -1.50
CA GLY A 97 -1.75 -22.21 -0.31
C GLY A 97 -2.29 -23.31 0.60
N TRP A 98 -1.36 -24.06 1.21
CA TRP A 98 -1.65 -25.12 2.17
C TRP A 98 -2.09 -24.59 3.55
N GLN A 99 -2.09 -23.27 3.74
CA GLN A 99 -2.50 -22.65 5.00
C GLN A 99 -4.03 -22.60 5.10
N VAL A 100 -4.54 -23.15 6.20
CA VAL A 100 -5.95 -23.12 6.56
C VAL A 100 -6.18 -22.01 7.58
N GLY A 101 -7.11 -21.11 7.31
CA GLY A 101 -7.61 -20.15 8.30
C GLY A 101 -7.79 -18.74 7.78
N VAL A 102 -8.07 -17.84 8.73
CA VAL A 102 -8.23 -16.39 8.50
C VAL A 102 -7.01 -15.69 9.11
N GLN A 103 -6.33 -14.88 8.31
CA GLN A 103 -5.21 -14.07 8.75
C GLN A 103 -5.50 -12.61 8.43
N SER A 104 -5.21 -11.73 9.38
CA SER A 104 -5.20 -10.28 9.16
C SER A 104 -3.75 -9.79 9.18
N THR A 105 -3.38 -8.97 8.21
CA THR A 105 -2.01 -8.46 8.08
C THR A 105 -2.00 -7.08 7.46
N ASP A 106 -1.27 -6.17 8.07
CA ASP A 106 -0.98 -4.88 7.46
C ASP A 106 0.09 -5.05 6.38
N VAL A 107 -0.16 -4.48 5.19
CA VAL A 107 0.74 -4.52 4.04
C VAL A 107 1.11 -3.11 3.61
N ILE A 108 2.40 -2.86 3.43
CA ILE A 108 2.92 -1.64 2.81
C ILE A 108 3.68 -2.04 1.55
N LEU A 109 3.29 -1.49 0.41
CA LEU A 109 3.97 -1.67 -0.86
C LEU A 109 4.67 -0.37 -1.26
N VAL A 110 5.95 -0.47 -1.58
CA VAL A 110 6.76 0.66 -2.04
C VAL A 110 7.14 0.44 -3.49
N PHE A 111 6.68 1.33 -4.35
CA PHE A 111 6.87 1.28 -5.80
C PHE A 111 8.09 2.12 -6.18
N LYS A 112 9.05 1.51 -6.86
CA LYS A 112 10.31 2.16 -7.24
C LYS A 112 10.21 2.95 -8.55
N THR A 113 9.20 2.67 -9.38
CA THR A 113 9.02 3.31 -10.69
C THR A 113 7.59 3.82 -10.87
N ALA A 114 7.40 4.94 -11.56
CA ALA A 114 6.05 5.44 -11.89
C ALA A 114 5.23 4.43 -12.69
N LYS A 115 5.90 3.70 -13.61
CA LYS A 115 5.28 2.63 -14.40
C LYS A 115 4.69 1.52 -13.54
N SER A 116 5.40 1.10 -12.48
CA SER A 116 4.88 0.09 -11.56
C SER A 116 3.62 0.59 -10.84
N VAL A 117 3.60 1.83 -10.37
CA VAL A 117 2.41 2.44 -9.75
C VAL A 117 1.22 2.42 -10.70
N GLU A 118 1.40 2.88 -11.94
CA GLU A 118 0.33 2.99 -12.94
C GLU A 118 -0.20 1.62 -13.39
N GLY A 119 0.71 0.68 -13.67
CA GLY A 119 0.35 -0.68 -14.05
C GLY A 119 -0.48 -1.37 -12.97
N PHE A 120 -0.09 -1.19 -11.70
CA PHE A 120 -0.84 -1.71 -10.57
C PHE A 120 -2.16 -1.00 -10.34
N ALA A 121 -2.18 0.33 -10.30
CA ALA A 121 -3.40 1.09 -10.03
C ALA A 121 -4.49 0.86 -11.11
N SER A 122 -4.09 0.62 -12.36
CA SER A 122 -4.98 0.31 -13.47
C SER A 122 -5.45 -1.15 -13.52
N GLY A 123 -4.99 -2.02 -12.61
CA GLY A 123 -5.31 -3.45 -12.60
C GLY A 123 -4.75 -4.23 -13.80
N LYS A 124 -3.84 -3.63 -14.58
CA LYS A 124 -3.23 -4.25 -15.77
C LYS A 124 -2.04 -5.14 -15.43
N VAL A 125 -1.51 -5.02 -14.22
CA VAL A 125 -0.31 -5.69 -13.74
C VAL A 125 -0.64 -6.35 -12.40
N THR A 126 -0.28 -7.62 -12.28
CA THR A 126 -0.49 -8.41 -11.07
C THR A 126 0.84 -8.60 -10.33
N LEU A 127 0.79 -8.54 -8.98
CA LEU A 127 1.95 -8.75 -8.12
C LEU A 127 2.49 -10.16 -8.39
N GLY A 128 3.78 -10.28 -8.67
CA GLY A 128 4.47 -11.56 -8.88
C GLY A 128 4.37 -12.18 -10.29
N ALA A 129 3.34 -11.86 -11.07
CA ALA A 129 3.22 -12.33 -12.46
C ALA A 129 3.83 -11.32 -13.45
N ASP A 130 3.42 -10.05 -13.35
CA ASP A 130 3.81 -9.00 -14.30
C ASP A 130 4.89 -8.07 -13.73
N ALA A 131 4.88 -7.88 -12.41
CA ALA A 131 5.90 -7.10 -11.70
C ALA A 131 6.58 -7.93 -10.63
N SER A 132 7.90 -7.80 -10.58
CA SER A 132 8.71 -8.43 -9.55
C SER A 132 8.44 -7.78 -8.19
N VAL A 133 7.95 -8.59 -7.25
CA VAL A 133 7.72 -8.20 -5.86
C VAL A 133 8.76 -8.91 -5.01
N ALA A 134 9.56 -8.14 -4.28
CA ALA A 134 10.46 -8.71 -3.28
C ALA A 134 10.07 -8.27 -1.88
N ALA A 135 10.41 -9.11 -0.92
CA ALA A 135 10.45 -8.70 0.47
C ALA A 135 11.54 -7.60 0.59
N GLY A 136 11.18 -6.44 1.15
CA GLY A 136 12.09 -5.29 1.17
C GLY A 136 13.21 -5.41 2.20
N PRO A 137 14.39 -4.80 1.96
CA PRO A 137 15.50 -4.85 2.91
C PRO A 137 15.10 -4.29 4.29
N VAL A 138 15.67 -4.81 5.37
CA VAL A 138 15.35 -4.35 6.74
C VAL A 138 16.59 -3.94 7.52
N GLY A 139 16.44 -2.93 8.38
CA GLY A 139 17.45 -2.52 9.36
C GLY A 139 18.82 -2.21 8.77
N ARG A 140 19.90 -2.46 9.53
CA ARG A 140 21.31 -2.20 9.12
C ARG A 140 21.75 -2.99 7.89
N HIS A 141 21.04 -4.06 7.52
CA HIS A 141 21.29 -4.80 6.28
C HIS A 141 20.81 -4.04 5.04
N ALA A 142 19.98 -3.01 5.18
CA ALA A 142 19.58 -2.15 4.07
C ALA A 142 20.74 -1.30 3.53
N GLU A 143 21.64 -0.82 4.38
CA GLU A 143 22.83 -0.07 3.94
C GLU A 143 23.73 -0.97 3.07
N ALA A 144 23.93 -2.22 3.47
CA ALA A 144 24.67 -3.22 2.68
C ALA A 144 23.92 -3.67 1.40
N ALA A 145 22.59 -3.75 1.45
CA ALA A 145 21.75 -4.13 0.31
C ALA A 145 21.54 -2.97 -0.69
N THR A 146 21.87 -1.73 -0.32
CA THR A 146 21.79 -0.57 -1.22
C THR A 146 22.80 -0.71 -2.38
N ASP A 147 23.94 -1.36 -2.12
CA ASP A 147 25.00 -1.61 -3.11
C ASP A 147 24.73 -2.89 -3.94
N ILE A 148 24.04 -3.88 -3.36
CA ILE A 148 23.72 -5.15 -4.00
C ILE A 148 22.27 -5.14 -4.53
N GLN A 149 22.06 -4.32 -5.56
CA GLN A 149 20.95 -4.39 -6.51
C GLN A 149 19.55 -4.61 -5.90
N LEU A 150 18.93 -3.50 -5.46
CA LEU A 150 17.48 -3.38 -5.32
C LEU A 150 16.78 -3.53 -6.70
N LYS A 151 16.77 -4.74 -7.28
CA LYS A 151 16.29 -5.05 -8.64
C LYS A 151 14.76 -5.05 -8.76
N SER A 152 14.04 -5.24 -7.67
CA SER A 152 12.58 -5.35 -7.72
C SER A 152 11.92 -3.99 -7.91
N GLU A 153 10.85 -4.00 -8.70
CA GLU A 153 10.05 -2.81 -8.99
C GLU A 153 9.14 -2.44 -7.82
N VAL A 154 8.73 -3.44 -7.02
CA VAL A 154 7.88 -3.28 -5.85
C VAL A 154 8.47 -4.02 -4.65
N TYR A 155 8.50 -3.35 -3.50
CA TYR A 155 8.89 -3.95 -2.21
C TYR A 155 7.71 -4.02 -1.27
N ALA A 156 7.54 -5.17 -0.60
CA ALA A 156 6.47 -5.39 0.36
C ALA A 156 7.00 -5.50 1.80
N TYR A 157 6.30 -4.83 2.73
CA TYR A 157 6.56 -4.84 4.17
C TYR A 157 5.28 -5.13 4.96
N SER A 158 5.42 -5.68 6.17
CA SER A 158 4.30 -5.90 7.10
C SER A 158 4.62 -5.48 8.53
N ARG A 159 3.65 -4.83 9.20
CA ARG A 159 3.80 -4.36 10.58
C ARG A 159 4.00 -5.51 11.58
N ASN A 160 3.22 -6.59 11.49
CA ASN A 160 3.17 -7.63 12.52
C ASN A 160 4.22 -8.75 12.36
N ARG A 161 4.95 -8.78 11.23
CA ARG A 161 5.99 -9.79 10.97
C ARG A 161 7.33 -9.22 10.50
N GLY A 162 7.43 -7.91 10.24
CA GLY A 162 8.61 -7.31 9.60
C GLY A 162 8.68 -7.69 8.12
N LEU A 163 9.85 -8.14 7.66
CA LEU A 163 10.10 -8.66 6.30
C LEU A 163 9.01 -9.67 5.89
N PHE A 164 8.29 -9.39 4.81
CA PHE A 164 7.25 -10.28 4.31
C PHE A 164 7.87 -11.46 3.55
N VAL A 165 8.26 -12.51 4.27
CA VAL A 165 8.74 -13.76 3.66
C VAL A 165 7.52 -14.57 3.20
N GLY A 166 7.29 -14.55 1.89
CA GLY A 166 6.76 -15.69 1.13
C GLY A 166 5.55 -16.40 1.74
N ILE A 167 4.40 -15.74 1.76
CA ILE A 167 3.09 -16.40 1.53
C ILE A 167 2.23 -15.49 0.63
N SER A 168 2.92 -15.10 -0.44
CA SER A 168 2.48 -14.70 -1.77
C SER A 168 1.49 -13.54 -1.82
N LEU A 169 1.96 -12.32 -2.04
CA LEU A 169 1.10 -11.31 -2.71
C LEU A 169 0.90 -11.67 -4.20
N GLU A 170 1.48 -12.79 -4.67
CA GLU A 170 1.32 -13.30 -6.02
C GLU A 170 -0.16 -13.53 -6.34
N GLY A 171 -0.56 -13.08 -7.53
CA GLY A 171 -1.94 -13.15 -7.98
C GLY A 171 -2.85 -12.06 -7.40
N SER A 172 -2.28 -11.04 -6.74
CA SER A 172 -3.03 -9.88 -6.28
C SER A 172 -2.95 -8.69 -7.24
N GLY A 173 -4.12 -8.14 -7.55
CA GLY A 173 -4.30 -6.88 -8.26
C GLY A 173 -4.58 -5.75 -7.27
N LEU A 174 -4.16 -4.55 -7.66
CA LEU A 174 -4.58 -3.32 -7.02
C LEU A 174 -5.57 -2.61 -7.92
N GLN A 175 -6.54 -1.94 -7.31
CA GLN A 175 -7.46 -1.08 -8.02
C GLN A 175 -7.52 0.26 -7.30
N SER A 176 -7.19 1.34 -8.01
CA SER A 176 -7.37 2.70 -7.48
C SER A 176 -8.82 3.15 -7.64
N GLY A 177 -9.37 3.72 -6.57
CA GLY A 177 -10.69 4.32 -6.51
C GLY A 177 -10.62 5.85 -6.49
N LYS A 178 -11.47 6.45 -5.66
CA LYS A 178 -11.61 7.91 -5.53
C LYS A 178 -10.39 8.55 -4.86
N ALA A 179 -10.19 9.84 -5.10
CA ALA A 179 -9.30 10.65 -4.24
C ALA A 179 -9.95 10.83 -2.87
N LEU A 180 -9.14 10.68 -1.81
CA LEU A 180 -9.59 10.79 -0.43
C LEU A 180 -9.73 12.27 -0.04
N LYS A 181 -10.92 12.65 0.42
CA LYS A 181 -11.29 14.02 0.76
C LYS A 181 -11.06 14.26 2.25
N ALA A 182 -9.81 14.44 2.64
CA ALA A 182 -9.44 14.79 4.02
C ALA A 182 -8.07 15.49 4.04
N PRO A 183 -8.00 16.79 3.70
CA PRO A 183 -6.73 17.49 3.41
C PRO A 183 -5.77 17.54 4.61
N ASN A 184 -6.30 17.67 5.83
CA ASN A 184 -5.48 17.69 7.05
C ASN A 184 -4.85 16.32 7.32
N ALA A 185 -5.62 15.24 7.20
CA ALA A 185 -5.12 13.88 7.39
C ALA A 185 -4.14 13.48 6.26
N ALA A 186 -4.42 13.91 5.03
CA ALA A 186 -3.53 13.69 3.89
C ALA A 186 -2.17 14.35 4.10
N LYS A 187 -2.14 15.61 4.55
CA LYS A 187 -0.91 16.32 4.91
C LYS A 187 -0.14 15.59 6.01
N GLN A 188 -0.81 15.15 7.07
CA GLN A 188 -0.17 14.40 8.15
C GLN A 188 0.49 13.11 7.67
N LEU A 189 -0.17 12.35 6.80
CA LEU A 189 0.39 11.13 6.20
C LEU A 189 1.62 11.44 5.34
N GLN A 190 1.54 12.47 4.49
CA GLN A 190 2.67 12.91 3.67
C GLN A 190 3.86 13.35 4.54
N GLU A 191 3.62 14.13 5.59
CA GLU A 191 4.67 14.54 6.54
C GLU A 191 5.32 13.36 7.27
N VAL A 192 4.52 12.34 7.63
CA VAL A 192 5.04 11.11 8.24
C VAL A 192 5.97 10.38 7.28
N ILE A 193 5.57 10.24 6.02
CA ILE A 193 6.37 9.56 4.99
C ILE A 193 7.67 10.33 4.74
N GLU A 194 7.61 11.65 4.60
CA GLU A 194 8.80 12.50 4.40
C GLU A 194 9.75 12.46 5.60
N LYS A 195 9.23 12.51 6.84
CA LYS A 195 10.03 12.35 8.06
C LYS A 195 10.69 10.97 8.13
N ALA A 196 9.99 9.92 7.70
CA ALA A 196 10.56 8.59 7.63
C ALA A 196 11.60 8.45 6.51
N ALA A 197 11.49 9.22 5.42
CA ALA A 197 12.43 9.22 4.30
C ALA A 197 13.76 9.94 4.59
N GLY A 198 13.76 10.88 5.55
CA GLY A 198 14.87 11.76 5.91
C GLY A 198 15.52 11.51 7.28
N ARG A 199 15.17 10.42 7.97
CA ARG A 199 15.91 9.92 9.13
C ARG A 199 17.04 8.99 8.72
#